data_AF-A0A2I0UQ99-F1
#
_entry.id   AF-A0A2I0UQ99-F1
#
_cell.length_a   1.000
_cell.length_b   1.000
_cell.length_c   1.000
_cell.angle_alpha   90.00
_cell.angle_beta   90.00
_cell.angle_gamma   90.00
#
_symmetry.space_group_name_H-M   'P 1'
#
loop_
_entity.id
_entity.type
_entity.pdbx_description
1 polymer ?
#
loop_
_entity_poly.entity_id
_entity_poly.type
_entity_poly.pdbx_seq_one_letter_code
_entity_poly.pdbx_strand_id
1 'polypeptide(L)'
;MDEELIESLWVRIKRRAEAGDVIVAVCYKPPDKEDQADEVLYTQVVGATSCSQTLILMGDFNHPDTCVRDNTAGHKQSRRFLEGIDGNFLLQVTEKPIRRGAILDLVLTNKEGLVGNVKLKGSLGCSDYEMVDP
;
A
#
# COMPACT_ATOMS: atom_id res chain seq x y z
N MET A 1 0.54 -23.97 13.76
CA MET A 1 0.41 -22.53 14.05
C MET A 1 0.34 -21.90 12.69
N ASP A 2 -0.84 -21.45 12.26
CA ASP A 2 -0.98 -20.83 10.94
C ASP A 2 -0.22 -19.51 10.98
N GLU A 3 0.93 -19.47 10.32
CA GLU A 3 1.72 -18.23 10.21
C GLU A 3 0.94 -17.24 9.34
N GLU A 4 0.70 -16.05 9.87
CA GLU A 4 0.00 -14.99 9.17
C GLU A 4 0.83 -14.56 7.95
N LEU A 5 0.24 -14.65 6.75
CA LEU A 5 0.94 -14.38 5.49
C LEU A 5 1.18 -12.87 5.27
N ILE A 6 0.35 -12.04 5.90
CA ILE A 6 0.45 -10.58 5.89
C ILE A 6 0.00 -10.05 7.24
N GLU A 7 0.76 -9.15 7.84
CA GLU A 7 0.36 -8.46 9.06
C GLU A 7 -0.44 -7.22 8.66
N SER A 8 -1.69 -7.11 9.08
CA SER A 8 -2.53 -5.97 8.68
C SER A 8 -3.48 -5.48 9.77
N LEU A 9 -3.63 -4.16 9.85
CA LEU A 9 -4.61 -3.50 10.71
C LEU A 9 -5.56 -2.67 9.84
N TRP A 10 -6.86 -2.93 9.96
CA TRP A 10 -7.91 -2.27 9.20
C TRP A 10 -8.81 -1.44 10.12
N VAL A 11 -8.93 -0.15 9.85
CA VAL A 11 -9.72 0.79 10.65
C VAL A 11 -10.76 1.46 9.77
N ARG A 12 -12.03 1.42 10.20
CA ARG A 12 -13.11 2.16 9.56
C ARG A 12 -13.32 3.50 10.27
N ILE A 13 -13.01 4.59 9.58
CA ILE A 13 -13.24 5.96 10.03
C ILE A 13 -14.59 6.43 9.51
N LYS A 14 -15.55 6.58 10.42
CA LYS A 14 -16.86 7.15 10.11
C LYS A 14 -16.78 8.66 10.03
N ARG A 15 -17.29 9.23 8.93
CA ARG A 15 -17.42 10.68 8.76
C ARG A 15 -18.81 11.15 9.20
N ARG A 16 -18.95 12.44 9.56
CA ARG A 16 -20.28 13.05 9.75
C ARG A 16 -20.83 13.50 8.39
N ALA A 17 -22.15 13.33 8.18
CA ALA A 17 -22.92 13.56 6.94
C ALA A 17 -22.72 12.50 5.82
N GLU A 18 -23.40 12.68 4.69
CA GLU A 18 -23.46 11.78 3.49
C GLU A 18 -22.11 11.45 2.84
N ALA A 19 -21.00 11.96 3.37
CA ALA A 19 -19.67 11.57 2.94
C ALA A 19 -19.38 10.15 3.45
N GLY A 20 -19.30 9.18 2.53
CA GLY A 20 -19.06 7.77 2.86
C GLY A 20 -17.85 7.52 3.76
N ASP A 21 -17.90 6.41 4.48
CA ASP A 21 -16.83 5.93 5.37
C ASP A 21 -15.50 5.76 4.61
N VAL A 22 -14.39 5.98 5.33
CA VAL A 22 -13.05 5.66 4.84
C VAL A 22 -12.51 4.48 5.62
N ILE A 23 -11.97 3.52 4.88
CA ILE A 23 -11.17 2.45 5.44
C ILE A 23 -9.72 2.86 5.31
N VAL A 24 -9.00 2.83 6.42
CA VAL A 24 -7.55 3.01 6.48
C VAL A 24 -6.94 1.69 6.89
N ALA A 25 -6.01 1.20 6.10
CA ALA A 25 -5.28 -0.02 6.36
C ALA A 25 -3.78 0.26 6.47
N VAL A 26 -3.14 -0.39 7.45
CA VAL A 26 -1.68 -0.47 7.54
C VAL A 26 -1.29 -1.93 7.39
N CYS A 27 -0.41 -2.23 6.43
CA CYS A 27 0.04 -3.58 6.10
C CYS A 27 1.55 -3.69 6.22
N TYR A 28 2.02 -4.84 6.70
CA TYR A 28 3.41 -5.25 6.62
C TYR A 28 3.45 -6.64 5.98
N LYS A 29 4.16 -6.76 4.87
CA LYS A 29 4.37 -8.03 4.19
C LYS A 29 5.77 -8.55 4.55
N PRO A 30 5.90 -9.70 5.22
CA PRO A 30 7.21 -10.29 5.49
C PRO A 30 7.99 -10.58 4.18
N PRO A 31 9.32 -10.37 4.16
CA PRO A 31 10.14 -10.52 2.95
C PRO A 31 10.24 -11.97 2.45
N ASP A 32 9.95 -12.95 3.28
CA ASP A 32 10.05 -14.39 3.00
C ASP A 32 8.75 -15.01 2.44
N LYS A 33 7.67 -14.22 2.35
CA LYS A 33 6.31 -14.68 2.01
C LYS A 33 5.84 -14.02 0.72
N GLU A 34 6.35 -14.48 -0.42
CA GLU A 34 6.25 -13.71 -1.67
C GLU A 34 4.92 -13.86 -2.44
N ASP A 35 4.42 -15.08 -2.67
CA ASP A 35 3.27 -15.28 -3.58
C ASP A 35 1.90 -15.26 -2.90
N GLN A 36 1.74 -15.99 -1.78
CA GLN A 36 0.44 -16.13 -1.11
C GLN A 36 0.02 -14.87 -0.36
N ALA A 37 0.99 -14.07 0.11
CA ALA A 37 0.71 -12.84 0.84
C ALA A 37 0.02 -11.78 -0.03
N ASP A 38 0.43 -11.67 -1.31
CA ASP A 38 -0.16 -10.72 -2.25
C ASP A 38 -1.62 -11.11 -2.57
N GLU A 39 -1.91 -12.41 -2.76
CA GLU A 39 -3.28 -12.89 -2.98
C GLU A 39 -4.20 -12.66 -1.78
N VAL A 40 -3.70 -12.85 -0.57
CA VAL A 40 -4.43 -12.54 0.66
C VAL A 40 -4.70 -11.04 0.75
N LEU A 41 -3.70 -10.20 0.48
CA LEU A 41 -3.85 -8.74 0.45
C LEU A 41 -4.92 -8.32 -0.56
N TYR A 42 -4.91 -8.85 -1.78
CA TYR A 42 -5.93 -8.51 -2.78
C TYR A 42 -7.33 -8.91 -2.34
N THR A 43 -7.47 -10.10 -1.75
CA THR A 43 -8.77 -10.55 -1.23
C THR A 43 -9.28 -9.60 -0.14
N GLN A 44 -8.40 -9.14 0.75
CA GLN A 44 -8.74 -8.15 1.78
C GLN A 44 -9.09 -6.79 1.18
N VAL A 45 -8.31 -6.31 0.20
CA VAL A 45 -8.56 -5.06 -0.53
C VAL A 45 -9.92 -5.10 -1.22
N VAL A 46 -10.23 -6.15 -1.99
CA VAL A 46 -11.53 -6.32 -2.66
C VAL A 46 -12.68 -6.30 -1.66
N GLY A 47 -12.51 -6.97 -0.52
CA GLY A 47 -13.49 -6.95 0.56
C GLY A 47 -13.68 -5.56 1.17
N ALA A 48 -12.61 -4.79 1.33
CA ALA A 48 -12.65 -3.44 1.88
C ALA A 48 -13.17 -2.39 0.88
N THR A 49 -12.92 -2.54 -0.42
CA THR A 49 -13.43 -1.63 -1.45
C THR A 49 -14.84 -1.97 -1.91
N SER A 50 -15.38 -3.10 -1.44
CA SER A 50 -16.78 -3.49 -1.66
C SER A 50 -17.73 -2.40 -1.14
N CYS A 51 -18.88 -2.25 -1.79
CA CYS A 51 -19.89 -1.24 -1.44
C CYS A 51 -19.44 0.24 -1.60
N SER A 52 -18.54 0.53 -2.55
CA SER A 52 -18.07 1.90 -2.87
C SER A 52 -17.38 2.60 -1.69
N GLN A 53 -16.80 1.84 -0.77
CA GLN A 53 -16.04 2.40 0.34
C GLN A 53 -14.71 2.96 -0.17
N THR A 54 -14.31 4.09 0.42
CA THR A 54 -13.04 4.71 0.10
C THR A 54 -11.93 4.05 0.91
N LEU A 55 -10.85 3.64 0.27
CA LEU A 55 -9.70 2.96 0.88
C LEU A 55 -8.45 3.83 0.82
N ILE A 56 -7.71 3.87 1.93
CA ILE A 56 -6.30 4.26 2.00
C ILE A 56 -5.54 3.06 2.55
N LEU A 57 -4.61 2.53 1.77
CA LEU A 57 -3.76 1.42 2.15
C LEU A 57 -2.31 1.91 2.25
N MET A 58 -1.69 1.73 3.41
CA MET A 58 -0.31 2.12 3.68
C MET A 58 0.48 0.91 4.14
N GLY A 59 1.76 0.80 3.82
CA GLY A 59 2.53 -0.33 4.31
C GLY A 59 3.86 -0.56 3.65
N ASP A 60 4.66 -1.42 4.27
CA ASP A 60 5.87 -2.00 3.70
C ASP A 60 5.51 -3.35 3.06
N PHE A 61 5.59 -3.40 1.73
CA PHE A 61 5.24 -4.59 0.94
C PHE A 61 6.46 -5.43 0.57
N ASN A 62 7.67 -4.99 0.96
CA ASN A 62 8.93 -5.71 0.72
C ASN A 62 9.11 -6.21 -0.73
N HIS A 63 8.87 -5.34 -1.73
CA HIS A 63 9.18 -5.61 -3.13
C HIS A 63 10.46 -4.89 -3.59
N PRO A 64 11.65 -5.43 -3.30
CA PRO A 64 12.93 -4.74 -3.52
C PRO A 64 13.25 -4.43 -4.99
N ASP A 65 12.61 -5.09 -5.96
CA ASP A 65 12.97 -5.03 -7.39
C ASP A 65 12.03 -4.18 -8.25
N THR A 66 11.41 -3.16 -7.66
CA THR A 66 10.48 -2.24 -8.35
C THR A 66 11.15 -0.88 -8.58
N CYS A 67 11.62 -0.63 -9.81
CA CYS A 67 12.01 0.72 -10.22
C CYS A 67 10.77 1.49 -10.71
N VAL A 68 10.28 2.45 -9.92
CA VAL A 68 9.17 3.37 -10.30
C VAL A 68 9.50 4.14 -11.58
N ARG A 69 10.79 4.46 -11.78
CA ARG A 69 11.22 5.41 -12.82
C ARG A 69 11.00 4.90 -14.24
N ASP A 70 11.02 3.58 -14.42
CA ASP A 70 11.00 2.94 -15.75
C ASP A 70 9.79 2.02 -15.95
N ASN A 71 8.84 1.94 -15.00
CA ASN A 71 7.75 0.94 -14.99
C ASN A 71 8.24 -0.49 -15.28
N THR A 72 9.50 -0.78 -14.96
CA THR A 72 10.15 -2.04 -15.29
C THR A 72 10.43 -2.75 -13.97
N ALA A 73 9.52 -3.62 -13.57
CA ALA A 73 9.77 -4.55 -12.48
C ALA A 73 10.66 -5.69 -13.01
N GLY A 74 11.89 -5.79 -12.47
CA GLY A 74 12.86 -6.80 -12.89
C GLY A 74 12.41 -8.23 -12.53
N HIS A 75 11.67 -8.36 -11.42
CA HIS A 75 11.16 -9.63 -10.93
C HIS A 75 9.70 -9.88 -11.36
N LYS A 76 9.36 -11.15 -11.64
CA LYS A 76 7.98 -11.56 -12.00
C LYS A 76 6.97 -11.17 -10.93
N GLN A 77 7.36 -11.24 -9.66
CA GLN A 77 6.45 -11.00 -8.56
C GLN A 77 6.11 -9.52 -8.37
N SER A 78 7.11 -8.66 -8.44
CA SER A 78 6.91 -7.21 -8.47
C SER A 78 5.96 -6.77 -9.61
N ARG A 79 5.98 -7.44 -10.76
CA ARG A 79 5.00 -7.21 -11.85
C ARG A 79 3.60 -7.62 -11.45
N ARG A 80 3.42 -8.84 -10.90
CA ARG A 80 2.11 -9.30 -10.39
C ARG A 80 1.56 -8.39 -9.30
N PHE A 81 2.45 -7.82 -8.48
CA PHE A 81 2.09 -6.85 -7.46
C PHE A 81 1.48 -5.58 -8.08
N LEU A 82 2.18 -4.99 -9.06
CA LEU A 82 1.71 -3.81 -9.79
C LEU A 82 0.44 -4.09 -10.61
N GLU A 83 0.35 -5.25 -11.26
CA GLU A 83 -0.85 -5.70 -11.99
C GLU A 83 -2.06 -5.82 -11.04
N GLY A 84 -1.86 -6.31 -9.82
CA GLY A 84 -2.92 -6.38 -8.82
C GLY A 84 -3.35 -5.01 -8.31
N ILE A 85 -2.42 -4.08 -8.09
CA ILE A 85 -2.74 -2.68 -7.75
C ILE A 85 -3.61 -2.06 -8.85
N ASP A 86 -3.18 -2.17 -10.11
CA ASP A 86 -3.89 -1.61 -11.27
C ASP A 86 -5.28 -2.26 -11.44
N GLY A 87 -5.36 -3.58 -11.37
CA GLY A 87 -6.62 -4.33 -11.47
C GLY A 87 -7.62 -4.04 -10.34
N ASN A 88 -7.15 -3.53 -9.18
CA ASN A 88 -7.99 -3.12 -8.06
C ASN A 88 -8.30 -1.61 -8.06
N PHE A 89 -7.95 -0.88 -9.12
CA PHE A 89 -8.13 0.59 -9.22
C PHE A 89 -7.45 1.37 -8.11
N LEU A 90 -6.34 0.85 -7.58
CA LEU A 90 -5.54 1.52 -6.58
C LEU A 90 -4.50 2.42 -7.24
N LEU A 91 -4.42 3.65 -6.75
CA LEU A 91 -3.51 4.68 -7.23
C LEU A 91 -2.42 4.91 -6.18
N GLN A 92 -1.16 4.89 -6.61
CA GLN A 92 -0.04 5.31 -5.76
C GLN A 92 -0.03 6.83 -5.62
N VAL A 93 0.04 7.33 -4.38
CA VAL A 93 0.01 8.77 -4.09
C VAL A 93 1.37 9.38 -3.73
N THR A 94 2.43 8.57 -3.70
CA THR A 94 3.80 9.01 -3.41
C THR A 94 4.63 9.20 -4.68
N GLU A 95 5.30 10.35 -4.82
CA GLU A 95 6.18 10.65 -5.98
C GLU A 95 7.51 9.87 -5.99
N LYS A 96 7.96 9.34 -4.85
CA LYS A 96 9.27 8.65 -4.72
C LYS A 96 9.17 7.36 -3.90
N PRO A 97 9.90 6.29 -4.30
CA PRO A 97 10.08 5.11 -3.46
C PRO A 97 10.81 5.45 -2.16
N ILE A 98 10.32 4.92 -1.04
CA ILE A 98 10.68 5.33 0.33
C ILE A 98 12.03 4.74 0.80
N ARG A 99 12.72 3.92 -0.03
CA ARG A 99 14.04 3.38 0.32
C ARG A 99 14.93 3.12 -0.90
N ARG A 100 16.04 3.86 -1.02
CA ARG A 100 17.18 3.60 -1.96
C ARG A 100 16.81 3.23 -3.42
N GLY A 101 15.68 3.71 -3.94
CA GLY A 101 15.23 3.41 -5.31
C GLY A 101 14.33 2.17 -5.48
N ALA A 102 13.93 1.50 -4.39
CA ALA A 102 13.01 0.37 -4.37
C ALA A 102 11.67 0.74 -3.72
N ILE A 103 10.55 0.26 -4.28
CA ILE A 103 9.22 0.41 -3.67
C ILE A 103 9.07 -0.63 -2.55
N LEU A 104 9.46 -0.23 -1.34
CA LEU A 104 9.17 -1.01 -0.15
C LEU A 104 7.90 -0.45 0.50
N ASP A 105 7.89 0.84 0.79
CA ASP A 105 6.73 1.50 1.39
C ASP A 105 5.85 2.20 0.35
N LEU A 106 4.55 1.90 0.39
CA LEU A 106 3.53 2.46 -0.48
C LEU A 106 2.39 3.10 0.28
N VAL A 107 1.83 4.14 -0.34
CA VAL A 107 0.51 4.68 0.01
C VAL A 107 -0.36 4.56 -1.24
N LEU A 108 -1.45 3.81 -1.13
CA LEU A 108 -2.38 3.48 -2.20
C LEU A 108 -3.78 3.97 -1.84
N THR A 109 -4.55 4.42 -2.85
CA THR A 109 -5.96 4.77 -2.66
C THR A 109 -6.82 4.45 -3.88
N ASN A 110 -8.07 4.07 -3.67
CA ASN A 110 -9.04 3.86 -4.77
C ASN A 110 -9.81 5.14 -5.16
N LYS A 111 -9.46 6.29 -4.56
CA LYS A 111 -10.14 7.56 -4.81
C LYS A 111 -9.13 8.67 -5.08
N GLU A 112 -9.11 9.12 -6.32
CA GLU A 112 -8.28 10.25 -6.74
C GLU A 112 -8.60 11.52 -5.92
N GLY A 113 -7.56 12.27 -5.58
CA GLY A 113 -7.66 13.50 -4.80
C GLY A 113 -8.04 13.31 -3.32
N LEU A 114 -8.21 12.07 -2.84
CA LEU A 114 -8.43 11.80 -1.41
C LEU A 114 -7.19 12.10 -0.57
N VAL A 115 -6.02 11.74 -1.09
CA VAL A 115 -4.72 11.96 -0.47
C VAL A 115 -3.88 12.74 -1.49
N GLY A 116 -3.34 13.88 -1.07
CA GLY A 116 -2.51 14.74 -1.90
C GLY A 116 -1.37 15.34 -1.09
N ASN A 117 -0.37 15.93 -1.76
CA ASN A 117 0.79 16.57 -1.14
C ASN A 117 1.66 15.67 -0.24
N VAL A 118 1.64 14.36 -0.47
CA VAL A 118 2.42 13.40 0.31
C VAL A 118 3.92 13.63 0.10
N LYS A 119 4.60 14.08 1.16
CA LYS A 119 6.04 14.38 1.16
C LYS A 119 6.77 13.51 2.16
N LEU A 120 8.03 13.25 1.87
CA LEU A 120 8.94 12.61 2.82
C LEU A 120 9.53 13.66 3.75
N LYS A 121 9.46 13.42 5.06
CA LYS A 121 9.85 14.37 6.11
C LYS A 121 11.20 14.06 6.77
N GLY A 122 11.81 12.92 6.42
CA GLY A 122 13.02 12.39 7.06
C GLY A 122 12.71 11.27 8.07
N SER A 123 13.73 10.76 8.77
CA SER A 123 13.56 9.61 9.67
C SER A 123 12.69 9.92 10.88
N LEU A 124 11.83 8.97 11.25
CA LEU A 124 11.12 9.04 12.52
C LEU A 124 12.01 8.48 13.64
N GLY A 125 12.66 9.36 14.40
CA GLY A 125 13.61 8.96 15.45
C GLY A 125 14.85 8.26 14.87
N CYS A 126 15.20 7.09 15.42
CA CYS A 126 16.31 6.26 14.94
C CYS A 126 15.90 5.25 13.86
N SER A 127 14.69 5.40 13.28
CA SER A 127 14.23 4.51 12.22
C SER A 127 15.02 4.73 10.93
N ASP A 128 15.35 3.65 10.24
CA ASP A 128 15.90 3.71 8.89
C ASP A 128 14.83 4.03 7.82
N TYR A 129 13.55 4.11 8.23
CA TYR A 129 12.42 4.49 7.38
C TYR A 129 12.14 6.00 7.43
N GLU A 130 11.84 6.58 6.27
CA GLU A 130 11.40 7.97 6.17
C GLU A 130 9.91 8.11 6.51
N MET A 131 9.57 9.14 7.27
CA MET A 131 8.20 9.48 7.60
C MET A 131 7.49 10.09 6.40
N VAL A 132 6.23 9.69 6.23
CA VAL A 132 5.32 10.25 5.24
C VAL A 132 4.48 11.36 5.90
N ASP A 133 4.54 12.57 5.34
CA ASP A 133 3.78 13.76 5.76
C ASP A 133 2.69 14.06 4.71
N PRO A 134 1.40 14.07 5.08
CA PRO A 134 0.29 14.41 4.19
C PRO A 134 0.15 15.93 3.93
#